data_AF-A0A2E8XGL3-F1
#
_entry.id   AF-A0A2E8XGL3-F1
#
_cell.length_a   1.000
_cell.length_b   1.000
_cell.length_c   1.000
_cell.angle_alpha   90.00
_cell.angle_beta   90.00
_cell.angle_gamma   90.00
#
_symmetry.space_group_name_H-M   'P 1'
#
loop_
_entity.id
_entity.type
_entity.pdbx_description
1 polymer ?
#
loop_
_entity_poly.entity_id
_entity_poly.type
_entity_poly.pdbx_seq_one_letter_code
_entity_poly.pdbx_strand_id
1 'polypeptide(L)'
;MGINRIPFVLTDIEGNYLDDQEVLVKIWRIEDSAGHEPKYINSEYHEIQSKTAHLHEDGSVHEHNQKKGFYLLTNVDIENPGLWTAEFFVEAKRNVTIEQQAFFEVRDSSITIGIGEYAPLTNNSVLEKGIAFSSISSRNVDTDDLHQLSVKQAIKTKLPLMLVFASPRFCVSALCAPVVDLVEELQAEFGQRSNFIHIEPWELSIARSDGRLITSVSAREWNLPSEPWIFLVGSDGRVRAKFEGPTSEVELTEALLKLL
;
A
#
# COMPACT_ATOMS: atom_id res chain seq x y z
N MET A 1 3.92 12.33 -13.54
CA MET A 1 4.53 12.16 -14.87
C MET A 1 5.75 11.26 -14.76
N GLY A 2 6.03 10.50 -15.81
CA GLY A 2 7.15 9.58 -15.89
C GLY A 2 6.73 8.12 -15.93
N ILE A 3 7.63 7.23 -15.54
CA ILE A 3 7.41 5.78 -15.48
C ILE A 3 6.65 5.44 -14.20
N ASN A 4 5.41 4.95 -14.33
CA ASN A 4 4.54 4.67 -13.21
C ASN A 4 4.28 3.19 -13.02
N ARG A 5 3.87 2.89 -11.80
CA ARG A 5 3.37 1.61 -11.33
C ARG A 5 1.87 1.76 -11.11
N ILE A 6 1.05 0.89 -11.69
CA ILE A 6 -0.40 0.91 -11.48
C ILE A 6 -0.84 -0.46 -10.97
N PRO A 7 -1.01 -0.63 -9.64
CA PRO A 7 -1.62 -1.84 -9.10
C PRO A 7 -3.14 -1.81 -9.25
N PHE A 8 -3.75 -2.97 -9.41
CA PHE A 8 -5.19 -3.12 -9.37
C PHE A 8 -5.59 -4.52 -8.92
N VAL A 9 -6.86 -4.70 -8.54
CA VAL A 9 -7.45 -6.01 -8.25
C VAL A 9 -8.63 -6.23 -9.18
N LEU A 10 -8.91 -7.49 -9.47
CA LEU A 10 -10.11 -7.90 -10.19
C LEU A 10 -11.02 -8.64 -9.22
N THR A 11 -12.27 -8.22 -9.14
CA THR A 11 -13.31 -8.89 -8.36
C THR A 11 -14.54 -9.12 -9.20
N ASP A 12 -15.26 -10.21 -8.92
CA ASP A 12 -16.62 -10.37 -9.43
C ASP A 12 -17.61 -9.47 -8.67
N ILE A 13 -18.89 -9.52 -9.04
CA ILE A 13 -19.96 -8.73 -8.43
C ILE A 13 -20.25 -9.12 -6.97
N GLU A 14 -19.79 -10.29 -6.53
CA GLU A 14 -19.93 -10.79 -5.16
C GLU A 14 -18.72 -10.41 -4.30
N GLY A 15 -17.68 -9.82 -4.90
CA GLY A 15 -16.44 -9.42 -4.24
C GLY A 15 -15.39 -10.53 -4.17
N ASN A 16 -15.59 -11.65 -4.88
CA ASN A 16 -14.57 -12.70 -4.96
C ASN A 16 -13.46 -12.25 -5.91
N TYR A 17 -12.21 -12.54 -5.55
CA TYR A 17 -11.04 -12.18 -6.33
C TYR A 17 -10.95 -13.06 -7.59
N LEU A 18 -10.67 -12.42 -8.73
CA LEU A 18 -10.35 -13.09 -9.99
C LEU A 18 -8.83 -13.15 -10.13
N ASP A 19 -8.25 -14.14 -9.48
CA ASP A 19 -6.80 -14.36 -9.40
C ASP A 19 -6.24 -15.09 -10.62
N ASP A 20 -4.96 -14.84 -10.93
CA ASP A 20 -4.18 -15.57 -11.94
C ASP A 20 -4.88 -15.64 -13.32
N GLN A 21 -5.39 -14.50 -13.78
CA GLN A 21 -5.97 -14.33 -15.12
C GLN A 21 -4.97 -13.61 -16.04
N GLU A 22 -5.04 -13.87 -17.34
CA GLU A 22 -4.35 -13.04 -18.31
C GLU A 22 -5.12 -11.73 -18.49
N VAL A 23 -4.47 -10.61 -18.21
CA VAL A 23 -5.08 -9.28 -18.32
C VAL A 23 -4.23 -8.38 -19.20
N LEU A 24 -4.83 -7.94 -20.31
CA LEU A 24 -4.30 -6.90 -21.17
C LEU A 24 -5.00 -5.59 -20.81
N VAL A 25 -4.23 -4.52 -20.61
CA VAL A 25 -4.77 -3.20 -20.31
C VAL A 25 -4.40 -2.23 -21.41
N LYS A 26 -5.41 -1.53 -21.92
CA LYS A 26 -5.27 -0.47 -22.90
C LYS A 26 -5.48 0.88 -22.22
N ILE A 27 -4.48 1.75 -22.28
CA ILE A 27 -4.47 3.03 -21.56
C ILE A 27 -4.31 4.19 -22.54
N TRP A 28 -5.12 5.24 -22.38
CA TRP A 28 -5.00 6.47 -23.16
C TRP A 28 -5.53 7.69 -22.40
N ARG A 29 -5.04 8.88 -22.76
CA ARG A 29 -5.60 10.14 -22.28
C ARG A 29 -6.85 10.47 -23.11
N ILE A 30 -7.95 10.79 -22.46
CA ILE A 30 -9.25 11.03 -23.13
C ILE A 30 -9.14 12.18 -24.13
N GLU A 31 -8.42 13.23 -23.77
CA GLU A 31 -8.23 14.43 -24.59
C GLU A 31 -7.44 14.14 -25.88
N ASP A 32 -6.68 13.05 -25.92
CA ASP A 32 -5.85 12.64 -27.06
C ASP A 32 -6.57 11.68 -28.02
N SER A 33 -7.83 11.35 -27.75
CA SER A 33 -8.63 10.38 -28.52
C SER A 33 -8.77 10.73 -30.02
N ALA A 34 -8.45 11.96 -30.42
CA ALA A 34 -8.28 12.36 -31.82
C ALA A 34 -6.80 12.35 -32.25
N GLY A 35 -6.17 11.18 -32.30
CA GLY A 35 -4.91 10.98 -33.04
C GLY A 35 -3.72 10.37 -32.29
N HIS A 36 -3.83 10.03 -31.00
CA HIS A 36 -2.80 9.24 -30.31
C HIS A 36 -3.17 7.76 -30.22
N GLU A 37 -2.19 6.89 -30.43
CA GLU A 37 -2.37 5.46 -30.24
C GLU A 37 -2.41 5.11 -28.75
N PRO A 38 -3.38 4.30 -28.31
CA PRO A 38 -3.45 3.82 -26.94
C PRO A 38 -2.26 2.88 -26.63
N LYS A 39 -1.78 2.91 -25.38
CA LYS A 39 -0.72 2.01 -24.91
C LYS A 39 -1.35 0.69 -24.45
N TYR A 40 -0.85 -0.44 -24.95
CA TYR A 40 -1.26 -1.78 -24.55
C TYR A 40 -0.20 -2.40 -23.65
N ILE A 41 -0.60 -2.85 -22.47
CA ILE A 41 0.30 -3.31 -21.41
C ILE A 41 -0.26 -4.60 -20.82
N ASN A 42 0.53 -5.67 -20.83
CA ASN A 42 0.19 -6.89 -20.09
C ASN A 42 0.44 -6.66 -18.60
N SER A 43 -0.49 -7.11 -17.76
CA SER A 43 -0.28 -7.07 -16.31
C SER A 43 0.54 -8.26 -15.83
N GLU A 44 1.30 -8.05 -14.77
CA GLU A 44 1.92 -9.10 -13.98
C GLU A 44 1.02 -9.45 -12.80
N TYR A 45 0.76 -10.74 -12.56
CA TYR A 45 0.03 -11.20 -11.38
C TYR A 45 1.00 -11.42 -10.22
N HIS A 46 0.63 -10.91 -9.04
CA HIS A 46 1.40 -11.02 -7.81
C HIS A 46 0.49 -11.49 -6.68
N GLU A 47 1.02 -12.31 -5.78
CA GLU A 47 0.34 -12.70 -4.54
C GLU A 47 1.02 -12.05 -3.35
N ILE A 48 0.22 -11.58 -2.40
CA ILE A 48 0.68 -11.22 -1.06
C ILE A 48 0.01 -12.13 -0.04
N GLN A 49 0.80 -12.65 0.89
CA GLN A 49 0.29 -13.48 1.98
C GLN A 49 -0.08 -12.57 3.15
N SER A 50 -1.22 -12.86 3.79
CA SER A 50 -1.55 -12.33 5.10
C SER A 50 -1.68 -13.49 6.08
N LYS A 51 -1.15 -13.29 7.27
CA LYS A 51 -1.25 -14.21 8.40
C LYS A 51 -2.25 -13.61 9.38
N THR A 52 -3.48 -14.13 9.38
CA THR A 52 -4.47 -13.71 10.37
C THR A 52 -4.55 -14.75 11.50
N ALA A 53 -3.90 -14.45 12.63
CA ALA A 53 -4.08 -15.21 13.86
C ALA A 53 -5.40 -14.83 14.53
N HIS A 54 -6.14 -15.82 15.04
CA HIS A 54 -7.30 -15.61 15.91
C HIS A 54 -7.34 -16.67 17.01
N LEU A 55 -7.85 -16.28 18.17
CA LEU A 55 -8.04 -17.15 19.31
C LEU A 55 -9.39 -17.86 19.17
N HIS A 56 -9.40 -19.18 19.25
CA HIS A 56 -10.62 -19.97 19.40
C HIS A 56 -11.14 -19.93 20.84
N GLU A 57 -12.41 -20.27 21.03
CA GLU A 57 -13.03 -20.35 22.37
C GLU A 57 -12.29 -21.31 23.32
N ASP A 58 -11.54 -22.27 22.79
CA ASP A 58 -10.72 -23.23 23.56
C ASP A 58 -9.34 -22.69 23.98
N GLY A 59 -9.03 -21.44 23.63
CA GLY A 59 -7.76 -20.78 23.93
C GLY A 59 -6.62 -21.14 22.98
N SER A 60 -6.88 -21.92 21.93
CA SER A 60 -5.89 -22.17 20.87
C SER A 60 -5.81 -20.97 19.91
N VAL A 61 -4.61 -20.62 19.47
CA VAL A 61 -4.39 -19.64 18.40
C VAL A 61 -4.35 -20.40 17.08
N HIS A 62 -5.22 -20.02 16.15
CA HIS A 62 -5.25 -20.56 14.81
C HIS A 62 -4.89 -19.47 13.81
N GLU A 63 -3.92 -19.75 12.95
CA GLU A 63 -3.49 -18.86 11.87
C GLU A 63 -4.21 -19.23 10.57
N HIS A 64 -4.97 -18.27 10.02
CA HIS A 64 -5.42 -18.33 8.64
C HIS A 64 -4.38 -17.68 7.76
N ASN A 65 -3.81 -18.46 6.85
CA ASN A 65 -3.03 -17.94 5.74
C ASN A 65 -4.01 -17.61 4.61
N GLN A 66 -4.22 -16.32 4.35
CA GLN A 66 -4.97 -15.87 3.19
C GLN A 66 -4.00 -15.28 2.18
N LYS A 67 -4.08 -15.79 0.95
CA LYS A 67 -3.43 -15.18 -0.21
C LYS A 67 -4.38 -14.18 -0.83
N LYS A 68 -3.87 -13.00 -1.13
CA LYS A 68 -4.58 -11.96 -1.87
C LYS A 68 -3.79 -11.69 -3.14
N GLY A 69 -4.41 -11.90 -4.29
CA GLY A 69 -3.81 -11.51 -5.56
C GLY A 69 -4.01 -10.04 -5.86
N PHE A 70 -3.04 -9.48 -6.57
CA PHE A 70 -3.18 -8.20 -7.24
C PHE A 70 -2.41 -8.23 -8.55
N TYR A 71 -2.81 -7.36 -9.46
CA TYR A 71 -2.18 -7.20 -10.76
C TYR A 71 -1.36 -5.92 -10.77
N LEU A 72 -0.29 -5.94 -11.55
CA LEU A 72 0.63 -4.83 -11.66
C LEU A 72 0.89 -4.48 -13.11
N LEU A 73 0.64 -3.21 -13.45
CA LEU A 73 1.22 -2.61 -14.64
C LEU A 73 2.53 -1.94 -14.26
N THR A 74 3.62 -2.45 -14.80
CA THR A 74 4.95 -1.86 -14.65
C THR A 74 5.28 -0.99 -15.86
N ASN A 75 6.14 -0.01 -15.64
CA ASN A 75 6.65 0.88 -16.69
C ASN A 75 5.58 1.64 -17.49
N VAL A 76 4.49 2.05 -16.83
CA VAL A 76 3.41 2.82 -17.48
C VAL A 76 3.85 4.27 -17.66
N ASP A 77 4.23 4.61 -18.88
CA ASP A 77 4.67 5.96 -19.22
C ASP A 77 3.48 6.92 -19.35
N ILE A 78 3.34 7.81 -18.38
CA ILE A 78 2.31 8.85 -18.32
C ILE A 78 2.99 10.20 -18.48
N GLU A 79 2.87 10.75 -19.67
CA GLU A 79 3.61 11.93 -20.11
C GLU A 79 2.90 13.24 -19.77
N ASN A 80 1.56 13.23 -19.80
CA ASN A 80 0.76 14.44 -19.70
C ASN A 80 -0.29 14.35 -18.58
N PRO A 81 -0.57 15.48 -17.88
CA PRO A 81 -1.73 15.59 -17.01
C PRO A 81 -3.03 15.44 -17.81
N GLY A 82 -4.13 15.19 -17.09
CA GLY A 82 -5.48 15.15 -17.63
C GLY A 82 -6.25 13.91 -17.19
N LEU A 83 -7.42 13.69 -17.79
CA LEU A 83 -8.24 12.51 -17.53
C LEU A 83 -7.82 11.36 -18.45
N TRP A 84 -7.50 10.22 -17.84
CA TRP A 84 -7.07 9.00 -18.52
C TRP A 84 -8.10 7.89 -18.36
N THR A 85 -8.12 6.98 -19.34
CA THR A 85 -8.92 5.77 -19.33
C THR A 85 -8.01 4.56 -19.34
N ALA A 86 -8.35 3.56 -18.54
CA ALA A 86 -7.82 2.20 -18.61
C ALA A 86 -8.95 1.24 -18.96
N GLU A 87 -8.81 0.53 -20.07
CA GLU A 87 -9.72 -0.52 -20.53
C GLU A 87 -9.03 -1.88 -20.31
N PHE A 88 -9.68 -2.74 -19.53
CA PHE A 88 -9.17 -4.03 -19.09
C PHE A 88 -9.83 -5.13 -19.91
N PHE A 89 -9.01 -5.96 -20.53
CA PHE A 89 -9.42 -7.17 -21.24
C PHE A 89 -8.96 -8.37 -20.42
N VAL A 90 -9.89 -9.06 -19.77
CA VAL A 90 -9.61 -10.20 -18.90
C VAL A 90 -10.00 -11.48 -19.62
N GLU A 91 -9.05 -12.38 -19.84
CA GLU A 91 -9.35 -13.72 -20.38
C GLU A 91 -9.69 -14.67 -19.23
N ALA A 92 -10.99 -14.94 -19.07
CA ALA A 92 -11.46 -15.90 -18.08
C ALA A 92 -11.27 -17.34 -18.57
N LYS A 93 -11.10 -18.31 -17.65
CA LYS A 93 -10.90 -19.77 -17.87
C LYS A 93 -11.85 -20.49 -18.85
N ARG A 94 -12.85 -19.82 -19.41
CA ARG A 94 -13.80 -20.33 -20.44
C ARG A 94 -13.62 -19.63 -21.81
N ASN A 95 -12.48 -18.99 -22.07
CA ASN A 95 -12.22 -18.14 -23.24
C ASN A 95 -13.27 -17.02 -23.40
N VAL A 96 -13.77 -16.51 -22.26
CA VAL A 96 -14.66 -15.34 -22.25
C VAL A 96 -13.78 -14.14 -21.95
N THR A 97 -13.73 -13.20 -22.89
CA THR A 97 -13.11 -11.90 -22.66
C THR A 97 -14.12 -11.00 -21.95
N ILE A 98 -13.77 -10.55 -20.75
CA ILE A 98 -14.51 -9.53 -20.01
C ILE A 98 -13.83 -8.19 -20.27
N GLU A 99 -14.61 -7.19 -20.69
CA GLU A 99 -14.16 -5.83 -20.95
C GLU A 99 -14.73 -4.89 -19.90
N GLN A 100 -13.85 -4.17 -19.19
CA GLN A 100 -14.23 -3.18 -18.18
C GLN A 100 -13.39 -1.91 -18.34
N GLN A 101 -13.95 -0.76 -17.97
CA GLN A 101 -13.26 0.52 -18.06
C GLN A 101 -13.17 1.21 -16.69
N ALA A 102 -12.04 1.85 -16.44
CA ALA A 102 -11.82 2.76 -15.32
C ALA A 102 -11.29 4.10 -15.82
N PHE A 103 -11.57 5.16 -15.05
CA PHE A 103 -11.11 6.51 -15.33
C PHE A 103 -10.27 7.02 -14.15
N PHE A 104 -9.20 7.74 -14.44
CA PHE A 104 -8.34 8.32 -13.41
C PHE A 104 -7.75 9.65 -13.86
N GLU A 105 -7.62 10.59 -12.91
CA GLU A 105 -7.01 11.89 -13.15
C GLU A 105 -5.50 11.80 -12.91
N VAL A 106 -4.72 12.22 -13.91
CA VAL A 106 -3.28 12.43 -13.78
C VAL A 106 -3.02 13.91 -13.54
N ARG A 107 -2.33 14.20 -12.44
CA ARG A 107 -1.97 15.57 -12.05
C ARG A 107 -0.56 15.92 -12.52
N ASP A 108 -0.34 17.22 -12.72
CA ASP A 108 0.97 17.78 -13.06
C ASP A 108 2.04 17.54 -11.98
N SER A 109 1.61 17.44 -10.71
CA SER A 109 2.50 17.21 -9.59
C SER A 109 1.92 16.21 -8.60
N SER A 110 2.82 15.48 -7.94
CA SER A 110 2.47 14.60 -6.83
C SER A 110 1.94 15.43 -5.66
N ILE A 111 0.81 15.03 -5.10
CA ILE A 111 0.27 15.65 -3.87
C ILE A 111 0.90 15.09 -2.59
N THR A 112 1.36 13.84 -2.63
CA THR A 112 2.08 13.21 -1.53
C THR A 112 3.55 13.61 -1.55
N ILE A 113 4.24 13.46 -0.42
CA ILE A 113 5.67 13.74 -0.28
C ILE A 113 6.47 13.13 -1.44
N GLY A 114 7.29 13.95 -2.08
CA GLY A 114 8.04 13.61 -3.28
C GLY A 114 9.29 12.79 -3.00
N ILE A 115 9.73 12.01 -3.97
CA ILE A 115 11.07 11.40 -3.94
C ILE A 115 12.11 12.52 -3.91
N GLY A 116 13.07 12.42 -2.99
CA GLY A 116 14.10 13.43 -2.74
C GLY A 116 13.71 14.49 -1.71
N GLU A 117 12.44 14.64 -1.35
CA GLU A 117 12.00 15.55 -0.28
C GLU A 117 12.33 15.00 1.11
N TYR A 118 12.41 15.90 2.10
CA TYR A 118 12.54 15.46 3.49
C TYR A 118 11.23 14.85 3.97
N ALA A 119 11.33 13.69 4.62
CA ALA A 119 10.20 13.10 5.32
C ALA A 119 9.73 14.04 6.44
N PRO A 120 8.40 14.26 6.60
CA PRO A 120 7.86 14.96 7.75
C PRO A 120 8.38 14.37 9.07
N LEU A 121 8.72 15.22 10.04
CA LEU A 121 9.13 14.79 11.39
C LEU A 121 7.90 14.40 12.24
N THR A 122 7.11 13.46 11.71
CA THR A 122 5.84 13.02 12.29
C THR A 122 6.05 12.45 13.69
N ASN A 123 5.21 12.90 14.61
CA ASN A 123 5.18 12.42 15.99
C ASN A 123 4.00 11.45 16.18
N ASN A 124 4.01 10.35 15.42
CA ASN A 124 3.01 9.29 15.54
C ASN A 124 3.06 8.61 16.91
N SER A 125 1.95 7.98 17.27
CA SER A 125 1.87 7.16 18.48
C SER A 125 2.89 6.02 18.42
N VAL A 126 3.49 5.74 19.57
CA VAL A 126 4.35 4.59 19.82
C VAL A 126 3.72 3.71 20.88
N LEU A 127 4.13 2.46 20.95
CA LEU A 127 3.69 1.53 21.96
C LEU A 127 4.26 1.94 23.32
N GLU A 128 3.38 2.23 24.28
CA GLU A 128 3.74 2.60 25.64
C GLU A 128 3.13 1.62 26.65
N LYS A 129 3.83 1.40 27.77
CA LYS A 129 3.36 0.52 28.82
C LYS A 129 2.04 1.04 29.40
N GLY A 130 1.01 0.20 29.40
CA GLY A 130 -0.31 0.52 29.95
C GLY A 130 -1.26 1.19 28.94
N ILE A 131 -0.79 1.44 27.71
CA ILE A 131 -1.64 1.84 26.60
C ILE A 131 -2.04 0.58 25.82
N ALA A 132 -3.34 0.44 25.52
CA ALA A 132 -3.82 -0.70 24.75
C ALA A 132 -3.35 -0.59 23.29
N PHE A 133 -2.77 -1.66 22.74
CA PHE A 133 -2.30 -1.67 21.35
C PHE A 133 -3.41 -1.32 20.34
N SER A 134 -4.65 -1.71 20.63
CA SER A 134 -5.83 -1.39 19.80
C SER A 134 -6.14 0.11 19.69
N SER A 135 -5.54 0.97 20.52
CA SER A 135 -5.64 2.43 20.42
C SER A 135 -4.67 3.05 19.41
N ILE A 136 -3.64 2.31 18.99
CA ILE A 136 -2.62 2.79 18.03
C ILE A 136 -2.63 2.01 16.72
N SER A 137 -3.16 0.78 16.71
CA SER A 137 -3.27 -0.06 15.53
C SER A 137 -4.65 -0.73 15.43
N SER A 138 -5.07 -0.99 14.18
CA SER A 138 -6.26 -1.75 13.85
C SER A 138 -5.97 -3.24 13.57
N ARG A 139 -4.69 -3.65 13.61
CA ARG A 139 -4.26 -5.06 13.51
C ARG A 139 -4.93 -5.92 14.59
N ASN A 140 -5.14 -7.19 14.28
CA ASN A 140 -5.71 -8.18 15.20
C ASN A 140 -4.61 -8.99 15.91
N VAL A 141 -3.72 -8.29 16.63
CA VAL A 141 -2.64 -8.86 17.44
C VAL A 141 -2.53 -8.10 18.77
N ASP A 142 -1.87 -8.69 19.77
CA ASP A 142 -1.69 -8.03 21.07
C ASP A 142 -0.64 -6.91 21.03
N THR A 143 0.40 -7.08 20.21
CA THR A 143 1.51 -6.15 20.04
C THR A 143 2.33 -6.50 18.80
N ASP A 144 3.21 -5.58 18.37
CA ASP A 144 4.19 -5.79 17.30
C ASP A 144 5.43 -4.91 17.51
N ASP A 145 6.41 -5.08 16.61
CA ASP A 145 7.65 -4.29 16.59
C ASP A 145 7.58 -3.07 15.64
N LEU A 146 6.41 -2.78 15.07
CA LEU A 146 6.21 -1.67 14.12
C LEU A 146 5.82 -0.36 14.81
N HIS A 147 5.62 -0.35 16.12
CA HIS A 147 5.22 0.84 16.90
C HIS A 147 6.27 1.27 17.93
N GLN A 148 7.54 0.92 17.73
CA GLN A 148 8.61 1.21 18.72
C GLN A 148 9.17 2.64 18.63
N LEU A 149 9.03 3.29 17.47
CA LEU A 149 9.58 4.62 17.20
C LEU A 149 8.55 5.50 16.49
N SER A 150 8.58 6.80 16.77
CA SER A 150 7.98 7.78 15.88
C SER A 150 8.87 8.07 14.68
N VAL A 151 8.32 8.55 13.56
CA VAL A 151 9.11 8.94 12.38
C VAL A 151 10.20 9.94 12.76
N LYS A 152 9.86 10.91 13.62
CA LYS A 152 10.81 11.87 14.18
C LYS A 152 11.96 11.22 14.94
N GLN A 153 11.72 10.13 15.67
CA GLN A 153 12.75 9.37 16.37
C GLN A 153 13.57 8.51 15.40
N ALA A 154 12.92 7.79 14.48
CA ALA A 154 13.59 6.96 13.48
C ALA A 154 14.58 7.76 12.62
N ILE A 155 14.21 8.94 12.14
CA ILE A 155 15.12 9.80 11.35
C ILE A 155 16.38 10.20 12.12
N LYS A 156 16.33 10.28 13.47
CA LYS A 156 17.50 10.60 14.30
C LYS A 156 18.47 9.44 14.43
N THR A 157 18.02 8.20 14.24
CA THR A 157 18.89 7.00 14.32
C THR A 157 19.92 6.96 13.19
N LYS A 158 19.70 7.69 12.09
CA LYS A 158 20.51 7.66 10.87
C LYS A 158 20.57 6.29 10.19
N LEU A 159 19.62 5.41 10.49
CA LEU A 159 19.34 4.22 9.68
C LEU A 159 18.24 4.55 8.66
N PRO A 160 18.16 3.81 7.54
CA PRO A 160 16.97 3.83 6.69
C PRO A 160 15.69 3.55 7.49
N LEU A 161 14.56 3.97 6.94
CA LEU A 161 13.24 3.77 7.53
C LEU A 161 12.28 3.31 6.45
N MET A 162 11.63 2.17 6.66
CA MET A 162 10.43 1.76 5.94
C MET A 162 9.20 2.13 6.76
N LEU A 163 8.34 2.96 6.19
CA LEU A 163 7.15 3.48 6.84
C LEU A 163 5.91 3.03 6.06
N VAL A 164 4.98 2.37 6.71
CA VAL A 164 3.70 1.94 6.12
C VAL A 164 2.52 2.68 6.75
N PHE A 165 1.71 3.30 5.89
CA PHE A 165 0.39 3.83 6.23
C PHE A 165 -0.68 2.89 5.69
N ALA A 166 -1.38 2.22 6.59
CA ALA A 166 -2.39 1.23 6.22
C ALA A 166 -3.34 0.98 7.39
N SER A 167 -4.61 0.67 7.09
CA SER A 167 -5.59 0.27 8.10
C SER A 167 -6.06 -1.17 7.90
N PRO A 168 -5.40 -2.16 8.50
CA PRO A 168 -5.75 -3.58 8.39
C PRO A 168 -7.24 -3.91 8.56
N ARG A 169 -7.95 -3.22 9.46
CA ARG A 169 -9.37 -3.51 9.74
C ARG A 169 -10.37 -2.67 8.95
N PHE A 170 -10.02 -1.43 8.59
CA PHE A 170 -10.96 -0.47 8.03
C PHE A 170 -10.82 -0.27 6.52
N CYS A 171 -9.76 -0.83 5.93
CA CYS A 171 -9.45 -0.74 4.52
C CYS A 171 -10.40 -1.59 3.66
N VAL A 172 -11.10 -0.93 2.73
CA VAL A 172 -12.10 -1.56 1.85
C VAL A 172 -11.50 -2.64 0.97
N SER A 173 -10.27 -2.45 0.48
CA SER A 173 -9.63 -3.41 -0.43
C SER A 173 -9.23 -4.72 0.27
N ALA A 174 -9.15 -4.74 1.60
CA ALA A 174 -8.58 -5.85 2.37
C ALA A 174 -7.13 -6.22 1.98
N LEU A 175 -6.41 -5.33 1.27
CA LEU A 175 -4.99 -5.48 0.94
C LEU A 175 -4.08 -4.82 1.99
N CYS A 176 -4.62 -3.93 2.81
CA CYS A 176 -3.87 -3.22 3.83
C CYS A 176 -3.27 -4.17 4.89
N ALA A 177 -3.99 -5.20 5.33
CA ALA A 177 -3.48 -6.18 6.29
C ALA A 177 -2.28 -6.98 5.73
N PRO A 178 -2.38 -7.65 4.56
CA PRO A 178 -1.23 -8.33 3.96
C PRO A 178 -0.01 -7.43 3.75
N VAL A 179 -0.22 -6.16 3.38
CA VAL A 179 0.88 -5.21 3.20
C VAL A 179 1.59 -4.91 4.51
N VAL A 180 0.86 -4.77 5.62
CA VAL A 180 1.47 -4.57 6.94
C VAL A 180 2.20 -5.84 7.41
N ASP A 181 1.64 -7.02 7.17
CA ASP A 181 2.28 -8.30 7.52
C ASP A 181 3.61 -8.46 6.77
N LEU A 182 3.66 -8.12 5.48
CA LEU A 182 4.90 -8.11 4.70
C LEU A 182 5.94 -7.14 5.27
N VAL A 183 5.52 -5.96 5.72
CA VAL A 183 6.43 -4.98 6.36
C VAL A 183 6.94 -5.51 7.71
N GLU A 184 6.13 -6.25 8.47
CA GLU A 184 6.55 -6.93 9.69
C GLU A 184 7.57 -8.04 9.41
N GLU A 185 7.39 -8.82 8.34
CA GLU A 185 8.36 -9.84 7.92
C GLU A 185 9.72 -9.22 7.56
N LEU A 186 9.71 -8.11 6.81
CA LEU A 186 10.92 -7.36 6.52
C LEU A 186 11.53 -6.70 7.77
N GLN A 187 10.71 -6.30 8.74
CA GLN A 187 11.20 -5.83 10.03
C GLN A 187 11.94 -6.94 10.78
N ALA A 188 11.40 -8.16 10.80
CA ALA A 188 12.04 -9.30 11.45
C ALA A 188 13.40 -9.63 10.81
N GLU A 189 13.53 -9.49 9.49
CA GLU A 189 14.79 -9.74 8.78
C GLU A 189 15.80 -8.59 8.88
N PHE A 190 15.35 -7.35 8.68
CA PHE A 190 16.24 -6.18 8.51
C PHE A 190 16.23 -5.19 9.67
N GLY A 191 15.54 -5.47 10.78
CA GLY A 191 15.35 -4.55 11.91
C GLY A 191 16.64 -4.07 12.60
N GLN A 192 17.77 -4.75 12.39
CA GLN A 192 19.09 -4.31 12.87
C GLN A 192 19.76 -3.26 11.96
N ARG A 193 19.31 -3.14 10.71
CA ARG A 193 19.90 -2.28 9.68
C ARG A 193 18.97 -1.16 9.22
N SER A 194 17.67 -1.27 9.49
CA SER A 194 16.63 -0.30 9.14
C SER A 194 15.59 -0.21 10.24
N ASN A 195 14.94 0.95 10.35
CA ASN A 195 13.74 1.12 11.15
C ASN A 195 12.50 0.74 10.35
N PHE A 196 11.45 0.35 11.07
CA PHE A 196 10.15 0.01 10.51
C PHE A 196 9.07 0.64 11.36
N ILE A 197 8.09 1.29 10.71
CA ILE A 197 6.99 1.95 11.40
C ILE A 197 5.68 1.66 10.67
N HIS A 198 4.64 1.26 11.43
CA HIS A 198 3.24 1.26 10.98
C HIS A 198 2.51 2.48 11.55
N ILE A 199 1.74 3.17 10.71
CA ILE A 199 0.86 4.27 11.12
C ILE A 199 -0.54 4.04 10.55
N GLU A 200 -1.55 4.18 11.41
CA GLU A 200 -2.94 4.21 10.98
C GLU A 200 -3.27 5.54 10.28
N PRO A 201 -3.79 5.51 9.04
CA PRO A 201 -4.12 6.73 8.32
C PRO A 201 -5.43 7.39 8.80
N TRP A 202 -6.13 6.75 9.74
CA TRP A 202 -7.42 7.18 10.27
C TRP A 202 -7.37 7.45 11.78
N GLU A 203 -8.23 8.35 12.26
CA GLU A 203 -8.51 8.55 13.68
C GLU A 203 -9.25 7.31 14.24
N LEU A 204 -8.49 6.37 14.81
CA LEU A 204 -9.00 5.06 15.24
C LEU A 204 -10.16 5.11 16.22
N SER A 205 -10.17 6.09 17.13
CA SER A 205 -11.26 6.24 18.10
C SER A 205 -12.59 6.48 17.40
N ILE A 206 -12.62 7.33 16.38
CA ILE A 206 -13.80 7.65 15.58
C ILE A 206 -14.16 6.49 14.65
N ALA A 207 -13.15 5.87 14.02
CA ALA A 207 -13.37 4.71 13.14
C ALA A 207 -14.03 3.55 13.91
N ARG A 208 -13.62 3.32 15.16
CA ARG A 208 -14.19 2.27 16.03
C ARG A 208 -15.55 2.63 16.62
N SER A 209 -15.76 3.88 17.04
CA SER A 209 -17.01 4.28 17.71
C SER A 209 -18.16 4.50 16.71
N ASP A 210 -17.85 5.14 15.57
CA ASP A 210 -18.86 5.67 14.65
C ASP A 210 -18.77 5.04 13.24
N GLY A 211 -17.70 4.28 12.96
CA GLY A 211 -17.43 3.74 11.61
C GLY A 211 -16.94 4.79 10.61
N ARG A 212 -16.74 6.05 11.03
CA ARG A 212 -16.31 7.14 10.13
C ARG A 212 -14.79 7.17 9.99
N LEU A 213 -14.32 7.22 8.74
CA LEU A 213 -12.90 7.33 8.43
C LEU A 213 -12.50 8.81 8.30
N ILE A 214 -11.93 9.34 9.39
CA ILE A 214 -11.38 10.70 9.45
C ILE A 214 -9.87 10.59 9.35
N THR A 215 -9.25 11.26 8.38
CA THR A 215 -7.79 11.23 8.19
C THR A 215 -7.06 11.66 9.46
N SER A 216 -6.03 10.89 9.85
CA SER A 216 -5.21 11.18 11.03
C SER A 216 -4.30 12.40 10.80
N VAL A 217 -3.80 13.00 11.89
CA VAL A 217 -2.77 14.06 11.78
C VAL A 217 -1.57 13.56 10.97
N SER A 218 -1.08 12.35 11.26
CA SER A 218 0.05 11.74 10.56
C SER A 218 -0.22 11.60 9.06
N ALA A 219 -1.38 11.08 8.64
CA ALA A 219 -1.69 10.96 7.21
C ALA A 219 -1.84 12.32 6.52
N ARG A 220 -2.34 13.35 7.22
CA ARG A 220 -2.39 14.73 6.69
C ARG A 220 -1.00 15.33 6.49
N GLU A 221 -0.06 15.09 7.41
CA GLU A 221 1.33 15.56 7.25
C GLU A 221 2.01 15.02 5.98
N TRP A 222 1.58 13.85 5.51
CA TRP A 222 2.08 13.20 4.30
C TRP A 222 1.20 13.41 3.07
N ASN A 223 0.10 14.16 3.20
CA ASN A 223 -0.91 14.43 2.16
C ASN A 223 -1.49 13.18 1.49
N LEU A 224 -1.75 12.12 2.26
CA LEU A 224 -2.19 10.83 1.71
C LEU A 224 -3.65 10.86 1.23
N PRO A 225 -3.94 10.49 -0.04
CA PRO A 225 -5.30 10.46 -0.58
C PRO A 225 -5.99 9.10 -0.42
N SER A 226 -5.22 8.05 -0.11
CA SER A 226 -5.62 6.64 -0.20
C SER A 226 -4.80 5.79 0.76
N GLU A 227 -5.05 4.48 0.77
CA GLU A 227 -4.25 3.48 1.48
C GLU A 227 -4.24 2.13 0.72
N PRO A 228 -3.22 1.28 0.91
CA PRO A 228 -2.01 1.52 1.70
C PRO A 228 -0.97 2.39 0.97
N TRP A 229 -0.09 3.03 1.73
CA TRP A 229 1.12 3.69 1.23
C TRP A 229 2.35 3.18 1.97
N ILE A 230 3.45 3.00 1.23
CA ILE A 230 4.76 2.71 1.81
C ILE A 230 5.73 3.79 1.38
N PHE A 231 6.55 4.26 2.31
CA PHE A 231 7.66 5.17 2.05
C PHE A 231 8.96 4.56 2.55
N LEU A 232 10.01 4.66 1.74
CA LEU A 232 11.37 4.36 2.15
C LEU A 232 12.12 5.67 2.29
N VAL A 233 12.66 5.90 3.47
CA VAL A 233 13.40 7.11 3.83
C VAL A 233 14.85 6.73 4.06
N GLY A 234 15.78 7.45 3.42
CA GLY A 234 17.22 7.23 3.59
C GLY A 234 17.73 7.70 4.96
N SER A 235 18.97 7.35 5.30
CA SER A 235 19.66 7.79 6.52
C SER A 235 19.83 9.31 6.65
N ASP A 236 19.70 10.04 5.54
CA ASP A 236 19.70 11.50 5.49
C ASP A 236 18.32 12.12 5.76
N GLY A 237 17.28 11.31 5.99
CA GLY A 237 15.91 11.74 6.29
C GLY A 237 15.10 12.13 5.05
N ARG A 238 15.56 11.80 3.84
CA ARG A 238 14.86 12.08 2.59
C ARG A 238 14.17 10.83 2.03
N VAL A 239 13.00 11.02 1.45
CA VAL A 239 12.25 9.95 0.75
C VAL A 239 13.05 9.48 -0.46
N ARG A 240 13.17 8.16 -0.61
CA ARG A 240 13.94 7.48 -1.67
C ARG A 240 13.06 6.65 -2.59
N ALA A 241 12.01 6.05 -2.03
CA ALA A 241 10.97 5.37 -2.79
C ALA A 241 9.62 5.57 -2.09
N LYS A 242 8.54 5.47 -2.87
CA LYS A 242 7.18 5.40 -2.35
C LYS A 242 6.33 4.49 -3.21
N PHE A 243 5.38 3.82 -2.58
CA PHE A 243 4.46 2.90 -3.22
C PHE A 243 3.04 3.23 -2.79
N GLU A 244 2.14 3.35 -3.77
CA GLU A 244 0.70 3.43 -3.55
C GLU A 244 0.08 2.06 -3.85
N GLY A 245 -0.82 1.59 -3.00
CA GLY A 245 -1.54 0.34 -3.19
C GLY A 245 -0.74 -0.92 -2.80
N PRO A 246 -1.26 -2.12 -3.15
CA PRO A 246 -0.60 -3.38 -2.83
C PRO A 246 0.79 -3.44 -3.48
N THR A 247 1.78 -3.98 -2.77
CA THR A 247 3.18 -4.05 -3.21
C THR A 247 3.73 -5.44 -2.96
N SER A 248 4.60 -5.93 -3.85
CA SER A 248 5.21 -7.26 -3.69
C SER A 248 6.43 -7.23 -2.75
N GLU A 249 6.77 -8.40 -2.20
CA GLU A 249 7.98 -8.59 -1.38
C GLU A 249 9.25 -8.21 -2.16
N VAL A 250 9.33 -8.59 -3.43
CA VAL A 250 10.48 -8.28 -4.30
C VAL A 250 10.65 -6.78 -4.45
N GLU A 251 9.57 -6.04 -4.74
CA GLU A 251 9.61 -4.58 -4.89
C GLU A 251 10.12 -3.89 -3.61
N LEU A 252 9.62 -4.30 -2.44
CA LEU A 252 10.03 -3.69 -1.16
C LEU A 252 11.45 -4.07 -0.77
N THR A 253 11.83 -5.33 -0.95
CA THR A 253 13.16 -5.84 -0.61
C THR A 253 14.22 -5.16 -1.48
N GLU A 254 14.02 -5.11 -2.80
CA GLU A 254 14.98 -4.43 -3.69
C GLU A 254 15.09 -2.94 -3.40
N ALA A 255 13.98 -2.28 -3.08
CA ALA A 255 13.98 -0.87 -2.75
C ALA A 255 14.70 -0.61 -1.41
N LEU A 256 14.51 -1.49 -0.42
CA LEU A 256 15.19 -1.40 0.87
C LEU A 256 16.70 -1.66 0.73
N LEU A 257 17.10 -2.71 0.01
CA LEU A 257 18.50 -3.07 -0.20
C LEU A 257 19.31 -1.95 -0.86
N LYS A 258 18.69 -1.09 -1.67
CA LYS A 258 19.34 0.11 -2.25
C LYS A 258 19.72 1.17 -1.21
N LEU A 259 19.20 1.08 0.02
CA LEU A 259 19.43 2.04 1.10
C LEU A 259 20.35 1.51 2.21
N LEU A 260 20.57 0.20 2.25
CA LEU A 260 21.31 -0.52 3.28
C LEU A 260 22.81 -0.67 2.97
#